data_AF-E6TLE7-F1
#
_entry.id   AF-E6TLE7-F1
#
_cell.length_a   1.000
_cell.length_b   1.000
_cell.length_c   1.000
_cell.angle_alpha   90.00
_cell.angle_beta   90.00
_cell.angle_gamma   90.00
#
_symmetry.space_group_name_H-M   'P 1'
#
loop_
_entity.id
_entity.type
_entity.pdbx_description
1 polymer ?
#
loop_
_entity_poly.entity_id
_entity_poly.type
_entity_poly.pdbx_seq_one_letter_code
_entity_poly.pdbx_strand_id
1 'polypeptide(L)'
;MDLAAGADPWHLCDHRTVGLSECLAGVTGPALALAAGLLLAPHAFAQPALPPAPGPAPAPVAAPAPEPLAAAAPGCPDVEIVFARGTTEAPGLGAMGQAFVEDLRSRLGGKTVGVNAVDYPASPDFPTAVEGIADASTHVQQIAMNCPDTKLVLGGYSQGAAVMGFVTTELIPDGVSLSEVPAPMPPDIADHVAAVALLGAPSDRFMDMIKQPPVTIGALYQPKTLELCVPGDFVCSPGNDLGAHARYISDGLVVQAADFAVGKLAETPAESGGAPA
;
A
#
# COMPACT_ATOMS: atom_id res chain seq x y z
N MET A 1 5.46 -33.93 48.00
CA MET A 1 5.09 -32.52 48.22
C MET A 1 5.86 -31.70 47.19
N ASP A 2 5.71 -31.99 45.90
CA ASP A 2 4.61 -31.71 44.99
C ASP A 2 4.53 -30.24 44.51
N LEU A 3 4.40 -30.11 43.17
CA LEU A 3 4.08 -28.96 42.32
C LEU A 3 5.16 -27.88 42.08
N ALA A 4 5.37 -27.34 40.88
CA ALA A 4 5.13 -27.73 39.49
C ALA A 4 5.87 -26.67 38.64
N ALA A 5 6.75 -27.08 37.71
CA ALA A 5 7.30 -26.24 36.66
C ALA A 5 6.70 -26.71 35.33
N GLY A 6 5.86 -25.87 34.72
CA GLY A 6 5.31 -26.09 33.39
C GLY A 6 6.29 -25.62 32.32
N ALA A 7 6.81 -26.58 31.54
CA ALA A 7 7.50 -26.32 30.28
C ALA A 7 6.54 -26.69 29.15
N ASP A 8 6.23 -25.72 28.28
CA ASP A 8 5.35 -25.90 27.13
C ASP A 8 6.12 -26.47 25.91
N PRO A 9 5.53 -27.40 25.14
CA PRO A 9 6.24 -28.23 24.17
C PRO A 9 5.90 -27.84 22.71
N TRP A 10 6.61 -26.89 22.10
CA TRP A 10 6.45 -26.60 20.66
C TRP A 10 7.75 -26.25 19.93
N HIS A 11 8.79 -27.07 20.14
CA HIS A 11 9.90 -27.16 19.21
C HIS A 11 10.00 -28.59 18.68
N LEU A 12 9.61 -28.80 17.41
CA LEU A 12 10.35 -29.57 16.41
C LEU A 12 9.51 -29.65 15.11
N CYS A 13 9.77 -28.73 14.17
CA CYS A 13 9.57 -28.92 12.73
C CYS A 13 10.54 -27.97 12.01
N ASP A 14 11.80 -28.38 11.94
CA ASP A 14 12.83 -27.75 11.11
C ASP A 14 12.68 -28.26 9.68
N HIS A 15 12.31 -27.37 8.75
CA HIS A 15 12.20 -27.64 7.33
C HIS A 15 13.56 -27.43 6.65
N ARG A 16 14.49 -28.35 6.87
CA ARG A 16 15.59 -28.59 5.94
C ARG A 16 15.76 -30.09 5.75
N THR A 17 15.60 -30.50 4.50
CA THR A 17 15.82 -31.84 3.94
C THR A 17 14.65 -32.81 4.07
N VAL A 18 14.26 -33.35 2.89
CA VAL A 18 13.37 -34.51 2.65
C VAL A 18 11.87 -34.20 2.46
N GLY A 19 11.33 -34.70 1.34
CA GLY A 19 10.05 -34.33 0.73
C GLY A 19 8.83 -35.16 1.16
N LEU A 20 7.67 -34.71 0.70
CA LEU A 20 6.33 -35.20 1.04
C LEU A 20 6.07 -36.65 0.57
N SER A 21 6.36 -37.61 1.43
CA SER A 21 5.64 -38.88 1.60
C SER A 21 6.24 -39.54 2.84
N GLU A 22 5.42 -40.31 3.56
CA GLU A 22 5.81 -41.09 4.75
C GLU A 22 5.65 -40.38 6.12
N CYS A 23 4.40 -40.16 6.52
CA CYS A 23 3.99 -40.11 7.93
C CYS A 23 2.75 -41.00 8.14
N LEU A 24 2.88 -42.32 7.96
CA LEU A 24 1.82 -43.29 8.27
C LEU A 24 2.43 -44.62 8.75
N ALA A 25 2.49 -44.81 10.07
CA ALA A 25 2.44 -46.08 10.80
C ALA A 25 2.62 -45.75 12.29
N GLY A 26 1.84 -46.23 13.26
CA GLY A 26 0.73 -47.16 13.31
C GLY A 26 0.52 -47.50 14.79
N VAL A 27 -0.70 -47.82 15.24
CA VAL A 27 -0.91 -48.59 16.48
C VAL A 27 -2.13 -49.49 16.31
N THR A 28 -1.87 -50.78 16.48
CA THR A 28 -2.78 -51.93 16.54
C THR A 28 -3.48 -52.04 17.89
N GLY A 29 -4.74 -52.49 17.93
CA GLY A 29 -5.40 -52.98 19.15
C GLY A 29 -6.85 -53.46 18.92
N PRO A 30 -7.35 -54.48 19.64
CA PRO A 30 -8.13 -55.57 19.04
C PRO A 30 -9.66 -55.49 19.22
N ALA A 31 -10.31 -56.37 18.46
CA ALA A 31 -11.74 -56.62 18.35
C ALA A 31 -12.46 -56.99 19.66
N LEU A 32 -13.72 -56.54 19.78
CA LEU A 32 -14.79 -57.29 20.44
C LEU A 32 -16.03 -57.26 19.54
N ALA A 33 -16.45 -58.44 19.10
CA ALA A 33 -17.70 -58.68 18.39
C ALA A 33 -18.84 -58.85 19.41
N LEU A 34 -20.02 -58.32 19.09
CA LEU A 34 -21.30 -58.82 19.60
C LEU A 34 -22.35 -58.64 18.51
N ALA A 35 -22.95 -59.77 18.14
CA ALA A 35 -23.95 -59.95 17.10
C ALA A 35 -25.36 -59.60 17.59
N ALA A 36 -26.25 -59.45 16.59
CA ALA A 36 -27.66 -59.90 16.56
C ALA A 36 -28.68 -58.79 16.25
N GLY A 37 -29.56 -59.07 15.29
CA GLY A 37 -30.83 -58.36 15.13
C GLY A 37 -31.23 -58.09 13.68
N LEU A 38 -31.42 -59.14 12.87
CA LEU A 38 -32.08 -59.04 11.58
C LEU A 38 -33.61 -58.97 11.79
N LEU A 39 -34.24 -57.85 11.45
CA LEU A 39 -35.69 -57.75 11.29
C LEU A 39 -35.97 -57.18 9.89
N LEU A 40 -36.34 -58.07 8.96
CA LEU A 40 -36.92 -57.68 7.68
C LEU A 40 -38.37 -57.24 7.90
N ALA A 41 -38.68 -55.99 7.55
CA ALA A 41 -40.03 -55.51 7.33
C ALA A 41 -40.25 -55.25 5.81
N PRO A 42 -41.44 -55.59 5.25
CA PRO A 42 -41.70 -55.42 3.82
C PRO A 42 -41.91 -53.93 3.54
N HIS A 43 -41.04 -53.33 2.72
CA HIS A 43 -41.22 -51.97 2.25
C HIS A 43 -42.10 -52.01 1.00
N ALA A 44 -43.31 -51.47 1.14
CA ALA A 44 -44.21 -51.20 0.04
C ALA A 44 -43.55 -50.18 -0.91
N PHE A 45 -43.51 -50.50 -2.20
CA PHE A 45 -43.10 -49.57 -3.25
C PHE A 45 -44.14 -48.45 -3.37
N ALA A 46 -43.88 -47.31 -2.73
CA ALA A 46 -44.55 -46.06 -3.05
C ALA A 46 -43.95 -45.51 -4.35
N GLN A 47 -44.79 -45.27 -5.35
CA GLN A 47 -44.39 -44.63 -6.61
C GLN A 47 -43.97 -43.17 -6.33
N PRO A 48 -42.87 -42.67 -6.92
CA PRO A 48 -42.53 -41.26 -6.81
C PRO A 48 -43.57 -40.43 -7.58
N ALA A 49 -44.18 -39.46 -6.89
CA ALA A 49 -45.03 -38.46 -7.51
C ALA A 49 -44.21 -37.62 -8.51
N LEU A 50 -44.78 -37.38 -9.69
CA LEU A 50 -44.21 -36.50 -10.70
C LEU A 50 -44.03 -35.07 -10.13
N PRO A 51 -42.90 -34.39 -10.40
CA PRO A 51 -42.72 -33.00 -10.00
C PRO A 51 -43.69 -32.09 -10.77
N PRO A 52 -44.15 -30.97 -10.16
CA PRO A 52 -44.96 -29.98 -10.86
C PRO A 52 -44.17 -29.36 -12.02
N ALA A 53 -44.88 -29.01 -13.09
CA ALA A 53 -44.31 -28.36 -14.26
C ALA A 53 -43.63 -27.02 -13.89
N PRO A 54 -42.49 -26.67 -14.53
CA PRO A 54 -41.84 -25.38 -14.32
C PRO A 54 -42.77 -24.25 -14.76
N GLY A 55 -42.92 -23.23 -13.91
CA GLY A 55 -43.63 -21.99 -14.24
C GLY A 55 -42.91 -21.21 -15.36
N PRO A 56 -43.58 -20.21 -15.97
CA PRO A 56 -43.00 -19.41 -17.03
C PRO A 56 -41.73 -18.70 -16.55
N ALA A 57 -40.65 -18.80 -17.33
CA ALA A 57 -39.39 -18.12 -17.05
C ALA A 57 -39.60 -16.59 -17.05
N PRO A 58 -38.97 -15.85 -16.11
CA PRO A 58 -38.99 -14.39 -16.15
C PRO A 58 -38.32 -13.90 -17.44
N ALA A 59 -38.88 -12.87 -18.04
CA ALA A 59 -38.29 -12.21 -19.21
C ALA A 59 -36.87 -11.71 -18.89
N PRO A 60 -35.92 -11.77 -19.85
CA PRO A 60 -34.57 -11.27 -19.62
C PRO A 60 -34.63 -9.76 -19.35
N VAL A 61 -34.29 -9.37 -18.12
CA VAL A 61 -34.09 -7.98 -17.76
C VAL A 61 -32.77 -7.56 -18.41
N ALA A 62 -32.81 -6.60 -19.33
CA ALA A 62 -31.61 -6.06 -19.94
C ALA A 62 -30.70 -5.53 -18.82
N ALA A 63 -29.49 -6.08 -18.70
CA ALA A 63 -28.47 -5.51 -17.83
C ALA A 63 -28.12 -4.10 -18.36
N PRO A 64 -28.06 -3.07 -17.49
CA PRO A 64 -27.60 -1.76 -17.92
C PRO A 64 -26.18 -1.89 -18.48
N ALA A 65 -25.93 -1.26 -19.62
CA ALA A 65 -24.58 -1.13 -20.16
C ALA A 65 -23.69 -0.43 -19.10
N PRO A 66 -22.40 -0.80 -18.97
CA PRO A 66 -21.49 -0.08 -18.10
C PRO A 66 -21.45 1.39 -18.53
N GLU A 67 -21.78 2.30 -17.61
CA GLU A 67 -21.67 3.73 -17.89
C GLU A 67 -20.19 4.11 -18.08
N PRO A 68 -19.87 5.00 -19.03
CA PRO A 68 -18.51 5.53 -19.16
C PRO A 68 -18.07 6.16 -17.84
N LEU A 69 -16.85 5.84 -17.39
CA LEU A 69 -16.24 6.53 -16.26
C LEU A 69 -16.34 8.05 -16.48
N ALA A 70 -16.77 8.79 -15.46
CA ALA A 70 -16.79 10.25 -15.50
C ALA A 70 -15.36 10.74 -15.80
N ALA A 71 -15.21 11.41 -16.95
CA ALA A 71 -13.97 12.10 -17.27
C ALA A 71 -13.78 13.24 -16.27
N ALA A 72 -12.54 13.43 -15.81
CA ALA A 72 -12.17 14.54 -14.95
C ALA A 72 -12.67 15.88 -15.53
N ALA A 73 -13.07 16.83 -14.67
CA ALA A 73 -13.50 18.16 -15.10
C ALA A 73 -12.47 18.77 -16.08
N PRO A 74 -12.89 19.54 -17.10
CA PRO A 74 -11.96 20.04 -18.13
C PRO A 74 -10.73 20.73 -17.51
N GLY A 75 -9.56 20.09 -17.60
CA GLY A 75 -8.29 20.59 -17.05
C GLY A 75 -7.71 19.83 -15.85
N CYS A 76 -8.49 18.95 -15.19
CA CYS A 76 -7.97 18.08 -14.13
C CYS A 76 -7.42 16.77 -14.72
N PRO A 77 -6.24 16.28 -14.29
CA PRO A 77 -5.75 14.99 -14.73
C PRO A 77 -6.47 13.84 -14.00
N ASP A 78 -6.50 12.65 -14.59
CA ASP A 78 -6.97 11.45 -13.90
C ASP A 78 -6.08 11.13 -12.69
N VAL A 79 -4.77 11.37 -12.83
CA VAL A 79 -3.75 11.13 -11.81
C VAL A 79 -2.81 12.33 -11.72
N GLU A 80 -2.51 12.77 -10.50
CA GLU A 80 -1.45 13.74 -10.22
C GLU A 80 -0.34 13.07 -9.44
N ILE A 81 0.90 13.16 -9.94
CA ILE A 81 2.09 12.68 -9.24
C ILE A 81 2.79 13.87 -8.60
N VAL A 82 2.96 13.85 -7.27
CA VAL A 82 3.74 14.86 -6.54
C VAL A 82 5.02 14.20 -6.06
N PHE A 83 6.17 14.63 -6.58
CA PHE A 83 7.45 13.97 -6.30
C PHE A 83 8.50 14.91 -5.71
N ALA A 84 9.07 14.55 -4.57
CA ALA A 84 10.18 15.26 -3.94
C ALA A 84 11.53 14.58 -4.25
N ARG A 85 12.43 15.33 -4.91
CA ARG A 85 13.79 14.88 -5.27
C ARG A 85 14.70 14.70 -4.05
N GLY A 86 15.82 14.00 -4.22
CA GLY A 86 16.83 13.81 -3.18
C GLY A 86 17.80 15.00 -3.03
N THR A 87 18.62 14.95 -1.98
CA THR A 87 19.58 16.01 -1.65
C THR A 87 20.58 16.24 -2.78
N THR A 88 20.89 17.50 -3.05
CA THR A 88 21.79 18.03 -4.10
C THR A 88 21.30 17.81 -5.54
N GLU A 89 20.14 17.22 -5.76
CA GLU A 89 19.56 17.16 -7.10
C GLU A 89 19.11 18.56 -7.57
N ALA A 90 19.31 18.85 -8.84
CA ALA A 90 18.86 20.11 -9.45
C ALA A 90 17.33 20.25 -9.39
N PRO A 91 16.78 21.48 -9.39
CA PRO A 91 15.34 21.70 -9.41
C PRO A 91 14.63 20.86 -10.49
N GLY A 92 13.47 20.30 -10.13
CA GLY A 92 12.75 19.30 -10.93
C GLY A 92 12.56 17.99 -10.17
N LEU A 93 12.31 16.90 -10.90
CA LEU A 93 11.97 15.59 -10.32
C LEU A 93 13.17 14.81 -9.77
N GLY A 94 14.40 15.21 -10.12
CA GLY A 94 15.57 14.36 -9.94
C GLY A 94 15.54 13.12 -10.83
N ALA A 95 16.60 12.30 -10.76
CA ALA A 95 16.72 11.10 -11.58
C ALA A 95 15.69 10.03 -11.20
N MET A 96 15.49 9.81 -9.90
CA MET A 96 14.57 8.81 -9.37
C MET A 96 13.11 9.18 -9.65
N GLY A 97 12.76 10.45 -9.48
CA GLY A 97 11.42 10.94 -9.79
C GLY A 97 11.09 10.88 -11.28
N GLN A 98 12.05 11.24 -12.15
CA GLN A 98 11.86 11.12 -13.59
C GLN A 98 11.58 9.67 -14.00
N ALA A 99 12.41 8.73 -13.53
CA ALA A 99 12.23 7.30 -13.82
C ALA A 99 10.89 6.77 -13.28
N PHE A 100 10.53 7.13 -12.04
CA PHE A 100 9.26 6.74 -11.43
C PHE A 100 8.05 7.23 -12.24
N VAL A 101 8.06 8.51 -12.65
CA VAL A 101 7.00 9.12 -13.46
C VAL A 101 6.87 8.45 -14.82
N GLU A 102 7.98 8.18 -15.49
CA GLU A 102 8.01 7.49 -16.79
C GLU A 102 7.45 6.08 -16.68
N ASP A 103 7.91 5.31 -15.69
CA ASP A 103 7.43 3.96 -15.43
C ASP A 103 5.93 3.94 -15.13
N LEU A 104 5.47 4.80 -14.21
CA LEU A 104 4.06 4.86 -13.83
C LEU A 104 3.18 5.25 -15.02
N ARG A 105 3.54 6.31 -15.76
CA ARG A 105 2.78 6.77 -16.95
C ARG A 105 2.62 5.68 -18.00
N SER A 106 3.67 4.88 -18.24
CA SER A 106 3.62 3.81 -19.25
C SER A 106 2.59 2.72 -18.93
N ARG A 107 2.16 2.59 -17.66
CA ARG A 107 1.26 1.55 -17.17
C ARG A 107 -0.19 2.01 -17.02
N LEU A 108 -0.48 3.31 -17.12
CA LEU A 108 -1.81 3.86 -16.85
C LEU A 108 -2.79 3.86 -18.04
N GLY A 109 -2.41 3.24 -19.16
CA GLY A 109 -3.37 2.87 -20.22
C GLY A 109 -4.18 4.02 -20.82
N GLY A 110 -3.58 5.21 -20.97
CA GLY A 110 -4.22 6.37 -21.60
C GLY A 110 -4.86 7.38 -20.63
N LYS A 111 -4.80 7.14 -19.31
CA LYS A 111 -5.12 8.17 -18.31
C LYS A 111 -4.21 9.38 -18.47
N THR A 112 -4.78 10.56 -18.25
CA THR A 112 -4.04 11.81 -18.18
C THR A 112 -3.27 11.90 -16.85
N VAL A 113 -2.00 12.30 -16.93
CA VAL A 113 -1.11 12.33 -15.76
C VAL A 113 -0.46 13.69 -15.64
N GLY A 114 -0.89 14.46 -14.64
CA GLY A 114 -0.19 15.65 -14.20
C GLY A 114 0.97 15.27 -13.28
N VAL A 115 1.98 16.15 -13.24
CA VAL A 115 3.21 15.92 -12.47
C VAL A 115 3.64 17.24 -11.85
N ASN A 116 3.81 17.23 -10.54
CA ASN A 116 4.40 18.29 -9.76
C ASN A 116 5.74 17.81 -9.18
N ALA A 117 6.80 18.57 -9.47
CA ALA A 117 8.07 18.43 -8.78
C ALA A 117 8.07 19.39 -7.60
N VAL A 118 8.24 18.86 -6.38
CA VAL A 118 8.23 19.68 -5.16
C VAL A 118 9.35 20.71 -5.23
N ASP A 119 8.98 21.99 -5.07
CA ASP A 119 9.92 23.10 -5.11
C ASP A 119 10.45 23.38 -3.70
N TYR A 120 11.71 23.02 -3.51
CA TYR A 120 12.41 23.19 -2.25
C TYR A 120 13.91 23.13 -2.48
N PRO A 121 14.75 23.54 -1.52
CA PRO A 121 16.21 23.60 -1.73
C PRO A 121 16.86 22.25 -2.06
N ALA A 122 16.32 21.13 -1.55
CA ALA A 122 16.95 19.81 -1.60
C ALA A 122 18.43 19.86 -1.19
N SER A 123 18.73 20.51 -0.06
CA SER A 123 20.09 20.83 0.34
C SER A 123 20.56 20.00 1.54
N PRO A 124 21.88 19.86 1.76
CA PRO A 124 22.41 19.20 2.96
C PRO A 124 22.03 19.91 4.26
N ASP A 125 21.59 21.18 4.20
CA ASP A 125 20.98 21.87 5.33
C ASP A 125 19.55 21.32 5.54
N PHE A 126 19.48 20.13 6.14
CA PHE A 126 18.25 19.34 6.24
C PHE A 126 17.04 20.09 6.82
N PRO A 127 17.18 21.00 7.82
CA PRO A 127 16.08 21.83 8.27
C PRO A 127 15.30 22.56 7.16
N THR A 128 15.96 22.91 6.05
CA THR A 128 15.30 23.52 4.87
C THR A 128 14.31 22.59 4.15
N ALA A 129 14.29 21.29 4.48
CA ALA A 129 13.29 20.34 3.98
C ALA A 129 11.85 20.74 4.38
N VAL A 130 11.68 21.55 5.44
CA VAL A 130 10.37 22.09 5.82
C VAL A 130 9.69 22.90 4.72
N GLU A 131 10.47 23.55 3.86
CA GLU A 131 9.95 24.27 2.69
C GLU A 131 9.31 23.30 1.70
N GLY A 132 9.90 22.12 1.50
CA GLY A 132 9.33 21.07 0.66
C GLY A 132 8.07 20.44 1.26
N ILE A 133 8.00 20.33 2.58
CA ILE A 133 6.77 19.88 3.26
C ILE A 133 5.65 20.89 3.01
N ALA A 134 5.95 22.19 3.13
CA ALA A 134 4.99 23.26 2.90
C ALA A 134 4.50 23.29 1.45
N ASP A 135 5.41 23.21 0.48
CA ASP A 135 5.10 23.21 -0.95
C ASP A 135 4.25 21.99 -1.34
N ALA A 136 4.71 20.79 -1.00
CA ALA A 136 4.01 19.55 -1.32
C ALA A 136 2.63 19.47 -0.66
N SER A 137 2.51 19.74 0.65
CA SER A 137 1.22 19.70 1.35
C SER A 137 0.24 20.75 0.81
N THR A 138 0.72 21.92 0.40
CA THR A 138 -0.10 22.95 -0.26
C THR A 138 -0.62 22.46 -1.61
N HIS A 139 0.25 21.91 -2.46
CA HIS A 139 -0.13 21.42 -3.77
C HIS A 139 -1.11 20.24 -3.69
N VAL A 140 -0.85 19.27 -2.80
CA VAL A 140 -1.73 18.12 -2.57
C VAL A 140 -3.14 18.58 -2.15
N GLN A 141 -3.23 19.49 -1.19
CA GLN A 141 -4.50 20.07 -0.75
C GLN A 141 -5.21 20.84 -1.87
N GLN A 142 -4.47 21.60 -2.68
CA GLN A 142 -5.03 22.33 -3.82
C GLN A 142 -5.63 21.39 -4.87
N ILE A 143 -4.96 20.27 -5.18
CA ILE A 143 -5.47 19.29 -6.14
C ILE A 143 -6.71 18.60 -5.59
N ALA A 144 -6.69 18.17 -4.32
CA ALA A 144 -7.84 17.57 -3.67
C ALA A 144 -9.08 18.48 -3.70
N MET A 145 -8.91 19.79 -3.45
CA MET A 145 -10.02 20.76 -3.45
C MET A 145 -10.51 21.16 -4.84
N ASN A 146 -9.60 21.35 -5.81
CA ASN A 146 -9.95 21.87 -7.12
C ASN A 146 -10.26 20.77 -8.15
N CYS A 147 -9.76 19.56 -7.90
CA CYS A 147 -9.89 18.39 -8.75
C CYS A 147 -10.21 17.15 -7.89
N PRO A 148 -11.40 17.08 -7.27
CA PRO A 148 -11.72 16.03 -6.29
C PRO A 148 -11.66 14.60 -6.86
N ASP A 149 -11.89 14.45 -8.17
CA ASP A 149 -11.82 13.16 -8.86
C ASP A 149 -10.39 12.73 -9.21
N THR A 150 -9.41 13.65 -9.19
CA THR A 150 -8.00 13.34 -9.44
C THR A 150 -7.45 12.49 -8.31
N LYS A 151 -6.80 11.37 -8.66
CA LYS A 151 -6.09 10.54 -7.68
C LYS A 151 -4.63 10.97 -7.55
N LEU A 152 -4.20 11.18 -6.32
CA LEU A 152 -2.85 11.64 -6.00
C LEU A 152 -1.93 10.45 -5.73
N VAL A 153 -0.73 10.51 -6.32
CA VAL A 153 0.40 9.61 -6.00
C VAL A 153 1.53 10.46 -5.46
N LEU A 154 1.89 10.24 -4.20
CA LEU A 154 2.98 10.94 -3.54
C LEU A 154 4.25 10.09 -3.65
N GLY A 155 5.36 10.72 -4.03
CA GLY A 155 6.63 10.04 -4.20
C GLY A 155 7.79 10.84 -3.65
N GLY A 156 8.80 10.14 -3.14
CA GLY A 156 10.00 10.82 -2.67
C GLY A 156 11.21 9.91 -2.69
N TYR A 157 12.38 10.51 -2.87
CA TYR A 157 13.67 9.83 -2.78
C TYR A 157 14.58 10.48 -1.73
N SER A 158 15.21 9.68 -0.85
CA SER A 158 16.16 10.17 0.15
C SER A 158 15.55 11.25 1.06
N GLN A 159 16.12 12.47 1.12
CA GLN A 159 15.51 13.61 1.79
C GLN A 159 14.08 13.92 1.29
N GLY A 160 13.80 13.73 0.01
CA GLY A 160 12.44 13.88 -0.53
C GLY A 160 11.47 12.79 -0.03
N ALA A 161 11.96 11.59 0.27
CA ALA A 161 11.16 10.57 0.94
C ALA A 161 10.81 10.98 2.38
N ALA A 162 11.75 11.63 3.10
CA ALA A 162 11.46 12.24 4.39
C ALA A 162 10.43 13.38 4.27
N VAL A 163 10.55 14.25 3.25
CA VAL A 163 9.55 15.30 2.96
C VAL A 163 8.16 14.69 2.82
N MET A 164 7.99 13.66 1.98
CA MET A 164 6.68 13.01 1.81
C MET A 164 6.20 12.27 3.06
N GLY A 165 7.12 11.71 3.85
CA GLY A 165 6.76 11.14 5.14
C GLY A 165 6.21 12.18 6.12
N PHE A 166 6.80 13.38 6.17
CA PHE A 166 6.25 14.48 6.97
C PHE A 166 5.00 15.13 6.36
N VAL A 167 4.82 15.12 5.04
CA VAL A 167 3.54 15.53 4.42
C VAL A 167 2.40 14.62 4.86
N THR A 168 2.69 13.33 5.06
CA THR A 168 1.71 12.28 5.37
C THR A 168 1.64 11.93 6.85
N THR A 169 2.29 12.71 7.73
CA THR A 169 2.17 12.53 9.18
C THR A 169 0.93 13.21 9.73
N GLU A 170 0.42 12.68 10.84
CA GLU A 170 -0.59 13.33 11.69
C GLU A 170 0.03 13.99 12.93
N LEU A 171 1.35 13.88 13.09
CA LEU A 171 2.09 14.29 14.27
C LEU A 171 2.97 15.50 13.98
N ILE A 172 2.94 16.49 14.85
CA ILE A 172 3.99 17.50 14.95
C ILE A 172 4.93 17.08 16.07
N PRO A 173 6.24 16.90 15.81
CA PRO A 173 7.19 16.48 16.84
C PRO A 173 7.22 17.43 18.05
N ASP A 174 7.42 16.88 19.24
CA ASP A 174 7.53 17.66 20.47
C ASP A 174 8.66 18.71 20.38
N GLY A 175 8.39 19.92 20.87
CA GLY A 175 9.36 21.01 20.90
C GLY A 175 9.51 21.78 19.59
N VAL A 176 8.76 21.42 18.54
CA VAL A 176 8.66 22.20 17.29
C VAL A 176 7.57 23.26 17.43
N SER A 177 7.87 24.50 17.04
CA SER A 177 6.84 25.55 17.04
C SER A 177 5.85 25.33 15.90
N LEU A 178 4.55 25.41 16.21
CA LEU A 178 3.48 25.34 15.20
C LEU A 178 3.57 26.46 14.14
N SER A 179 4.31 27.53 14.42
CA SER A 179 4.56 28.61 13.46
C SER A 179 5.70 28.30 12.48
N GLU A 180 6.49 27.26 12.73
CA GLU A 180 7.70 26.93 11.97
C GLU A 180 7.50 25.76 11.00
N VAL A 181 6.43 24.98 11.17
CA VAL A 181 6.11 23.83 10.33
C VAL A 181 4.68 23.90 9.80
N PRO A 182 4.40 23.33 8.62
CA PRO A 182 3.03 23.14 8.15
C PRO A 182 2.22 22.31 9.15
N ALA A 183 0.94 22.65 9.30
CA ALA A 183 0.01 21.77 10.00
C ALA A 183 -0.18 20.46 9.20
N PRO A 184 -0.42 19.32 9.87
CA PRO A 184 -0.86 18.11 9.20
C PRO A 184 -2.03 18.38 8.25
N MET A 185 -2.04 17.72 7.09
CA MET A 185 -3.14 17.84 6.15
C MET A 185 -4.45 17.36 6.79
N PRO A 186 -5.59 17.99 6.49
CA PRO A 186 -6.89 17.51 6.95
C PRO A 186 -7.13 16.02 6.60
N PRO A 187 -7.80 15.24 7.47
CA PRO A 187 -7.98 13.80 7.25
C PRO A 187 -8.64 13.42 5.91
N ASP A 188 -9.58 14.23 5.43
CA ASP A 188 -10.29 14.05 4.15
C ASP A 188 -9.37 14.15 2.93
N ILE A 189 -8.24 14.86 3.04
CA ILE A 189 -7.21 14.89 1.98
C ILE A 189 -6.64 13.49 1.73
N ALA A 190 -6.59 12.65 2.76
CA ALA A 190 -6.08 11.30 2.60
C ALA A 190 -6.92 10.50 1.57
N ASP A 191 -8.23 10.74 1.45
CA ASP A 191 -9.11 10.00 0.53
C ASP A 191 -8.80 10.27 -0.96
N HIS A 192 -8.13 11.38 -1.25
CA HIS A 192 -7.64 11.70 -2.60
C HIS A 192 -6.28 11.06 -2.90
N VAL A 193 -5.50 10.68 -1.88
CA VAL A 193 -4.20 10.02 -2.05
C VAL A 193 -4.41 8.51 -2.22
N ALA A 194 -4.06 8.00 -3.40
CA ALA A 194 -4.12 6.58 -3.72
C ALA A 194 -2.87 5.83 -3.26
N ALA A 195 -1.69 6.42 -3.40
CA ALA A 195 -0.42 5.77 -3.08
C ALA A 195 0.64 6.74 -2.57
N VAL A 196 1.52 6.25 -1.71
CA VAL A 196 2.74 6.91 -1.26
C VAL A 196 3.93 5.98 -1.51
N ALA A 197 4.91 6.40 -2.31
CA ALA A 197 6.07 5.61 -2.67
C ALA A 197 7.36 6.28 -2.17
N LEU A 198 7.98 5.70 -1.15
CA LEU A 198 9.16 6.25 -0.49
C LEU A 198 10.39 5.42 -0.82
N LEU A 199 11.29 5.98 -1.62
CA LEU A 199 12.53 5.35 -2.04
C LEU A 199 13.66 5.84 -1.14
N GLY A 200 14.17 4.99 -0.27
CA GLY A 200 15.26 5.35 0.64
C GLY A 200 14.87 6.37 1.68
N ALA A 201 13.67 6.24 2.25
CA ALA A 201 13.28 6.98 3.45
C ALA A 201 14.36 6.84 4.54
N PRO A 202 14.91 7.94 5.07
CA PRO A 202 15.94 7.85 6.09
C PRO A 202 15.45 7.11 7.33
N SER A 203 16.28 6.19 7.84
CA SER A 203 16.00 5.47 9.07
C SER A 203 16.11 6.39 10.29
N ASP A 204 15.49 6.00 11.42
CA ASP A 204 15.63 6.71 12.71
C ASP A 204 17.10 6.93 13.07
N ARG A 205 17.97 5.92 12.85
CA ARG A 205 19.41 6.02 13.07
C ARG A 205 20.04 7.18 12.28
N PHE A 206 19.63 7.35 11.03
CA PHE A 206 20.14 8.43 10.20
C PHE A 206 19.58 9.78 10.65
N MET A 207 18.28 9.85 10.91
CA MET A 207 17.60 11.06 11.39
C MET A 207 18.21 11.56 12.71
N ASP A 208 18.46 10.66 13.67
CA ASP A 208 19.15 10.98 14.93
C ASP A 208 20.56 11.53 14.70
N MET A 209 21.31 10.94 13.76
CA MET A 209 22.67 11.38 13.41
C MET A 209 22.69 12.82 12.90
N ILE A 210 21.68 13.21 12.11
CA ILE A 210 21.53 14.57 11.59
C ILE A 210 20.69 15.47 12.49
N LYS A 211 20.30 14.99 13.69
CA LYS A 211 19.50 15.70 14.70
C LYS A 211 18.15 16.17 14.16
N GLN A 212 17.48 15.32 13.41
CA GLN A 212 16.15 15.55 12.85
C GLN A 212 15.15 14.56 13.47
N PRO A 213 13.86 14.92 13.54
CA PRO A 213 12.84 14.03 14.08
C PRO A 213 12.69 12.76 13.21
N PRO A 214 12.23 11.64 13.77
CA PRO A 214 11.96 10.43 12.99
C PRO A 214 10.86 10.69 11.95
N VAL A 215 10.98 10.03 10.80
CA VAL A 215 9.97 10.10 9.73
C VAL A 215 8.86 9.10 10.07
N THR A 216 7.67 9.58 10.43
CA THR A 216 6.53 8.73 10.79
C THR A 216 5.37 8.97 9.84
N ILE A 217 4.87 7.89 9.22
CA ILE A 217 3.69 7.92 8.35
C ILE A 217 2.43 7.82 9.20
N GLY A 218 1.50 8.77 9.01
CA GLY A 218 0.22 8.80 9.72
C GLY A 218 -0.69 7.64 9.35
N ALA A 219 -1.58 7.25 10.27
CA ALA A 219 -2.38 6.03 10.18
C ALA A 219 -3.22 5.94 8.88
N LEU A 220 -3.72 7.08 8.38
CA LEU A 220 -4.51 7.14 7.14
C LEU A 220 -3.70 6.83 5.88
N TYR A 221 -2.38 7.03 5.90
CA TYR A 221 -1.50 6.83 4.75
C TYR A 221 -0.77 5.49 4.77
N GLN A 222 -0.51 4.93 5.96
CA GLN A 222 0.13 3.61 6.13
C GLN A 222 -0.39 2.50 5.19
N PRO A 223 -1.71 2.25 5.01
CA PRO A 223 -2.20 1.16 4.15
C PRO A 223 -1.95 1.38 2.65
N LYS A 224 -1.52 2.58 2.26
CA LYS A 224 -1.22 2.98 0.88
C LYS A 224 0.22 3.44 0.70
N THR A 225 1.08 3.22 1.70
CA THR A 225 2.51 3.52 1.61
C THR A 225 3.33 2.28 1.30
N LEU A 226 4.29 2.42 0.39
CA LEU A 226 5.38 1.48 0.19
C LEU A 226 6.71 2.17 0.46
N GLU A 227 7.47 1.63 1.40
CA GLU A 227 8.84 2.06 1.69
C GLU A 227 9.82 1.03 1.13
N LEU A 228 10.71 1.48 0.25
CA LEU A 228 11.74 0.64 -0.37
C LEU A 228 13.12 1.10 0.06
N CYS A 229 13.97 0.15 0.41
CA CYS A 229 15.35 0.40 0.81
C CYS A 229 16.27 -0.60 0.11
N VAL A 230 17.32 -0.10 -0.57
CA VAL A 230 18.31 -0.99 -1.19
C VAL A 230 19.05 -1.74 -0.05
N PRO A 231 19.29 -3.05 -0.17
CA PRO A 231 20.03 -3.79 0.86
C PRO A 231 21.40 -3.18 1.15
N GLY A 232 21.69 -2.91 2.43
CA GLY A 232 22.96 -2.36 2.90
C GLY A 232 23.07 -0.83 2.84
N ASP A 233 22.03 -0.14 2.36
CA ASP A 233 21.97 1.31 2.27
C ASP A 233 22.13 2.00 3.63
N PHE A 234 23.14 2.86 3.73
CA PHE A 234 23.46 3.60 4.96
C PHE A 234 22.39 4.61 5.39
N VAL A 235 21.53 5.11 4.50
CA VAL A 235 20.53 6.13 4.83
C VAL A 235 19.27 5.49 5.39
N CYS A 236 18.70 4.52 4.68
CA CYS A 236 17.42 3.91 5.03
C CYS A 236 17.53 2.63 5.88
N SER A 237 18.75 2.16 6.18
CA SER A 237 18.95 0.96 6.98
C SER A 237 20.12 1.07 7.98
N PRO A 238 20.30 0.06 8.85
CA PRO A 238 21.52 -0.10 9.66
C PRO A 238 22.78 -0.42 8.84
N GLY A 239 22.69 -0.51 7.51
CA GLY A 239 23.80 -0.75 6.60
C GLY A 239 24.85 0.36 6.59
N ASN A 240 25.91 0.14 5.82
CA ASN A 240 27.07 1.02 5.74
C ASN A 240 27.55 1.29 4.30
N ASP A 241 26.78 0.88 3.29
CA ASP A 241 27.08 1.14 1.89
C ASP A 241 26.40 2.45 1.43
N LEU A 242 27.19 3.51 1.29
CA LEU A 242 26.70 4.78 0.71
C LEU A 242 26.38 4.65 -0.78
N GLY A 243 27.05 3.75 -1.50
CA GLY A 243 26.80 3.51 -2.91
C GLY A 243 25.47 2.81 -3.16
N ALA A 244 25.03 1.96 -2.23
CA ALA A 244 23.71 1.33 -2.28
C ALA A 244 22.57 2.36 -2.36
N HIS A 245 22.73 3.52 -1.71
CA HIS A 245 21.71 4.58 -1.76
C HIS A 245 21.44 5.12 -3.16
N ALA A 246 22.38 4.99 -4.10
CA ALA A 246 22.18 5.45 -5.48
C ALA A 246 21.58 4.37 -6.41
N ARG A 247 21.34 3.14 -5.95
CA ARG A 247 21.02 1.98 -6.81
C ARG A 247 19.53 1.70 -7.04
N TYR A 248 18.63 2.56 -6.57
CA TYR A 248 17.17 2.31 -6.68
C TYR A 248 16.68 2.04 -8.10
N ILE A 249 17.28 2.68 -9.11
CA ILE A 249 16.96 2.42 -10.53
C ILE A 249 17.57 1.08 -10.96
N SER A 250 18.88 0.87 -10.75
CA SER A 250 19.58 -0.33 -11.23
C SER A 250 19.07 -1.62 -10.59
N ASP A 251 18.61 -1.55 -9.34
CA ASP A 251 18.15 -2.69 -8.57
C ASP A 251 16.63 -2.92 -8.76
N GLY A 252 15.96 -2.11 -9.59
CA GLY A 252 14.57 -2.28 -9.99
C GLY A 252 13.53 -1.78 -8.97
N LEU A 253 13.96 -1.08 -7.91
CA LEU A 253 13.05 -0.60 -6.87
C LEU A 253 12.17 0.56 -7.36
N VAL A 254 12.64 1.37 -8.31
CA VAL A 254 11.80 2.41 -8.93
C VAL A 254 10.62 1.78 -9.70
N VAL A 255 10.89 0.70 -10.45
CA VAL A 255 9.86 -0.07 -11.17
C VAL A 255 8.85 -0.66 -10.17
N GLN A 256 9.35 -1.26 -9.09
CA GLN A 256 8.50 -1.82 -8.03
C GLN A 256 7.59 -0.76 -7.39
N ALA A 257 8.11 0.44 -7.14
CA ALA A 257 7.33 1.55 -6.62
C ALA A 257 6.23 1.99 -7.60
N ALA A 258 6.53 2.07 -8.90
CA ALA A 258 5.55 2.43 -9.93
C ALA A 258 4.46 1.36 -10.06
N ASP A 259 4.82 0.07 -10.03
CA ASP A 259 3.86 -1.05 -10.05
C ASP A 259 2.92 -1.02 -8.84
N PHE A 260 3.45 -0.73 -7.65
CA PHE A 260 2.65 -0.55 -6.44
C PHE A 260 1.65 0.60 -6.58
N ALA A 261 2.11 1.77 -7.05
CA ALA A 261 1.25 2.93 -7.25
C ALA A 261 0.14 2.66 -8.27
N VAL A 262 0.45 1.97 -9.38
CA VAL A 262 -0.55 1.55 -10.37
C VAL A 262 -1.58 0.59 -9.77
N GLY A 263 -1.13 -0.38 -8.94
CA GLY A 263 -2.02 -1.28 -8.22
C GLY A 263 -3.01 -0.53 -7.33
N LYS A 264 -2.52 0.44 -6.55
CA LYS A 264 -3.36 1.27 -5.67
C LYS A 264 -4.35 2.16 -6.44
N LEU A 265 -3.93 2.70 -7.57
CA LEU A 265 -4.81 3.47 -8.46
C LEU A 265 -5.93 2.60 -9.07
N ALA A 266 -5.69 1.31 -9.28
CA ALA A 266 -6.70 0.36 -9.76
C ALA A 266 -7.68 -0.10 -8.65
N GLU A 267 -7.24 -0.12 -7.40
CA GLU A 267 -8.06 -0.46 -6.23
C GLU A 267 -9.02 0.67 -5.85
N THR A 268 -8.67 1.93 -6.15
CA THR A 268 -9.46 3.10 -5.77
C THR A 268 -10.67 3.22 -6.69
N PRO A 269 -11.91 3.00 -6.21
CA PRO A 269 -13.10 3.20 -7.04
C PRO A 269 -13.20 4.67 -7.45
N ALA A 270 -13.63 4.93 -8.68
CA ALA A 270 -14.17 6.24 -9.02
C ALA A 270 -15.42 6.41 -8.15
N GLU A 271 -15.40 7.31 -7.16
CA GLU A 271 -16.61 7.61 -6.41
C GLU A 271 -17.63 8.17 -7.38
N SER A 272 -18.65 7.37 -7.70
CA SER A 272 -19.84 7.86 -8.37
C SER A 272 -20.53 8.81 -7.39
N GLY A 273 -20.38 10.11 -7.62
CA GLY A 273 -21.07 11.17 -6.89
C GLY A 273 -22.60 11.05 -7.02
N GLY A 274 -23.19 10.16 -6.24
CA GLY A 274 -24.61 10.10 -5.98
C GLY A 274 -24.91 10.91 -4.72
N ALA A 275 -25.19 12.21 -4.89
CA ALA A 275 -25.79 12.99 -3.82
C ALA A 275 -27.16 12.39 -3.46
N PRO A 276 -27.50 12.20 -2.17
CA PRO A 276 -28.86 11.84 -1.79
C PRO A 276 -29.81 13.00 -2.10
N ALA A 277 -30.93 12.67 -2.75
CA ALA A 277 -32.02 13.57 -3.09
C ALA A 277 -32.76 14.13 -1.86
#